data_AF-A0A291RGV8-F1
#
_entry.id   AF-A0A291RGV8-F1
#
_cell.length_a   1.000
_cell.length_b   1.000
_cell.length_c   1.000
_cell.angle_alpha   90.00
_cell.angle_beta   90.00
_cell.angle_gamma   90.00
#
_symmetry.space_group_name_H-M   'P 1'
#
loop_
_entity.id
_entity.type
_entity.pdbx_description
1 polymer ?
#
loop_
_entity_poly.entity_id
_entity_poly.type
_entity_poly.pdbx_seq_one_letter_code
_entity_poly.pdbx_strand_id
1 'polypeptide(L)' 'MSTPATEWFKSSYSSTSGDCVEVAFLSPNAIGVRDSKNPTGPTLTFTAAEWDSFTATLRTDPS' A
#
# COMPACT_ATOMS: atom_id res chain seq x y z
N MET A 1 -20.39 5.55 -14.96
CA MET A 1 -19.09 6.24 -15.14
C MET A 1 -18.11 5.57 -14.19
N SER A 2 -17.20 4.74 -14.71
CA SER A 2 -16.20 4.09 -13.85
C SER A 2 -15.07 5.09 -13.62
N THR A 3 -14.96 5.57 -12.39
CA THR A 3 -13.81 6.34 -11.90
C THR A 3 -12.53 5.63 -12.34
N PRO A 4 -11.50 6.31 -12.87
CA PRO A 4 -10.22 5.66 -13.17
C PRO A 4 -9.79 4.92 -11.91
N ALA A 5 -9.78 3.59 -11.98
CA ALA A 5 -9.47 2.77 -10.84
C ALA A 5 -8.01 3.08 -10.52
N THR A 6 -7.75 3.72 -9.37
CA THR A 6 -6.40 3.73 -8.83
C THR A 6 -5.93 2.28 -8.80
N GLU A 7 -4.93 1.97 -9.62
CA GLU A 7 -4.43 0.61 -9.75
C GLU A 7 -3.78 0.21 -8.43
N TRP A 8 -4.31 -0.84 -7.81
CA TRP A 8 -3.75 -1.44 -6.61
C TRP A 8 -2.60 -2.36 -7.05
N PHE A 9 -1.41 -2.06 -6.57
CA PHE A 9 -0.21 -2.86 -6.80
C PHE A 9 -0.08 -3.88 -5.68
N LYS A 10 -0.10 -5.16 -6.06
CA LYS A 10 0.14 -6.27 -5.14
C LYS A 10 1.64 -6.54 -5.02
N SER A 11 2.14 -6.67 -3.80
CA SER A 11 3.56 -7.00 -3.55
C SER A 11 3.90 -8.39 -4.11
N SER A 12 5.04 -8.52 -4.79
CA SER A 12 5.54 -9.82 -5.29
C SER A 12 5.95 -10.79 -4.17
N TYR A 13 6.10 -10.32 -2.93
CA TYR A 13 6.36 -11.15 -1.75
C TYR A 13 5.08 -11.83 -1.21
N SER A 14 3.92 -11.59 -1.83
CA SER A 14 2.66 -12.25 -1.47
C SER A 14 2.66 -13.71 -1.94
N SER A 15 3.17 -14.63 -1.13
CA SER A 15 2.97 -16.07 -1.32
C SER A 15 1.60 -16.50 -0.79
N THR A 16 1.10 -17.68 -1.18
CA THR A 16 -0.20 -18.25 -0.77
C THR A 16 -0.39 -18.35 0.76
N SER A 17 0.69 -18.25 1.54
CA SER A 17 0.71 -18.34 3.00
C SER A 17 1.11 -17.05 3.73
N GLY A 18 1.46 -15.96 3.02
CA GLY A 18 2.01 -14.74 3.62
C GLY A 18 1.05 -13.55 3.57
N ASP A 19 1.27 -12.56 4.43
CA ASP A 19 0.46 -11.35 4.58
C ASP A 19 0.50 -10.48 3.32
N CYS A 20 -0.48 -10.70 2.44
CA CYS A 20 -0.60 -10.04 1.15
C CYS A 20 -1.05 -8.59 1.34
N VAL A 21 -0.16 -7.62 1.21
CA VAL A 21 -0.51 -6.18 1.17
C VAL A 21 -0.62 -5.67 -0.27
N GLU A 22 -1.54 -4.75 -0.48
CA GLU A 22 -1.70 -3.98 -1.72
C GLU A 22 -1.53 -2.49 -1.44
N VAL A 23 -0.87 -1.78 -2.36
CA VAL A 23 -0.62 -0.34 -2.27
C VAL A 23 -1.19 0.37 -3.49
N ALA A 24 -1.76 1.56 -3.31
CA ALA A 24 -2.39 2.36 -4.35
C ALA A 24 -2.03 3.84 -4.21
N PHE A 25 -1.65 4.48 -5.31
CA PHE A 25 -1.49 5.94 -5.35
C PHE A 25 -2.85 6.60 -5.63
N LEU A 26 -3.61 6.85 -4.55
CA LEU A 26 -4.98 7.39 -4.61
C LEU A 26 -5.00 8.82 -5.16
N SER A 27 -3.98 9.61 -4.85
CA SER A 27 -3.77 10.96 -5.38
C SER A 27 -2.29 11.36 -5.27
N PRO A 28 -1.85 12.51 -5.83
CA PRO A 28 -0.46 12.98 -5.67
C PRO A 28 0.01 13.09 -4.20
N ASN A 29 -0.93 13.22 -3.27
CA ASN A 29 -0.66 13.38 -1.85
C ASN A 29 -1.29 12.27 -0.99
N ALA A 30 -1.78 11.17 -1.58
CA ALA A 30 -2.43 10.11 -0.83
C ALA A 30 -2.04 8.73 -1.35
N ILE A 31 -1.55 7.89 -0.44
CA ILE A 31 -1.13 6.51 -0.69
C ILE A 31 -1.95 5.60 0.21
N GLY A 32 -2.73 4.71 -0.40
CA GLY A 32 -3.54 3.72 0.30
C GLY A 32 -2.79 2.39 0.44
N VAL A 33 -2.91 1.75 1.60
CA VAL A 33 -2.42 0.40 1.88
C VAL A 33 -3.57 -0.42 2.42
N ARG A 34 -3.81 -1.59 1.85
CA ARG A 34 -4.84 -2.51 2.34
C ARG A 34 -4.34 -3.94 2.37
N ASP A 35 -5.04 -4.75 3.15
CA ASP A 35 -4.89 -6.19 3.15
C ASP A 35 -5.59 -6.79 1.91
N SER A 36 -4.84 -7.52 1.09
CA SER A 36 -5.34 -8.16 -0.14
C SER A 36 -6.35 -9.26 0.17
N LYS A 37 -6.35 -9.83 1.39
CA LYS A 37 -7.35 -10.83 1.81
C LYS A 37 -8.68 -10.18 2.19
N ASN A 38 -8.67 -8.91 2.58
CA ASN A 38 -9.84 -8.11 2.92
C ASN A 38 -9.90 -6.81 2.10
N PRO A 39 -10.13 -6.87 0.77
CA PRO A 39 -10.06 -5.71 -0.11
C PRO A 39 -11.16 -4.67 0.14
N THR A 40 -12.24 -5.05 0.82
CA THR A 40 -13.33 -4.16 1.28
C THR A 40 -13.15 -3.69 2.73
N GLY A 41 -12.08 -4.14 3.40
CA GLY A 41 -11.75 -3.77 4.76
C GLY A 41 -11.18 -2.36 4.87
N PRO A 42 -10.83 -1.93 6.10
CA PRO A 42 -10.23 -0.63 6.34
C PRO A 42 -8.90 -0.49 5.58
N THR A 43 -8.72 0.64 4.92
CA THR A 43 -7.51 1.01 4.20
C THR A 43 -6.73 2.03 5.02
N LEU A 44 -5.43 1.79 5.23
CA LEU A 44 -4.53 2.78 5.81
C LEU A 44 -4.17 3.79 4.73
N THR A 45 -4.33 5.08 5.01
CA THR A 45 -3.99 6.15 4.05
C THR A 45 -2.88 6.99 4.62
N PHE A 46 -1.81 7.15 3.85
CA PHE A 46 -0.65 7.96 4.17
C PHE A 46 -0.60 9.15 3.22
N THR A 47 -0.04 10.27 3.68
CA THR A 47 0.46 11.29 2.77
C THR A 47 1.72 10.81 2.05
N ALA A 48 2.05 11.44 0.92
CA ALA A 48 3.28 11.12 0.19
C ALA A 48 4.54 11.25 1.09
N ALA A 49 4.60 12.32 1.91
CA ALA A 49 5.73 12.54 2.82
C ALA A 49 5.83 11.49 3.93
N GLU A 50 4.69 11.04 4.49
CA GLU A 50 4.67 9.98 5.50
C GLU A 50 5.11 8.64 4.91
N TRP A 51 4.69 8.33 3.68
CA TRP A 51 5.08 7.12 2.98
C TRP A 51 6.59 7.09 2.68
N ASP A 52 7.15 8.21 2.22
CA ASP A 52 8.59 8.33 1.97
C ASP A 52 9.39 8.14 3.25
N SER A 53 8.97 8.78 4.35
CA SER A 53 9.61 8.63 5.66
C SER A 53 9.54 7.19 6.19
N PHE A 54 8.37 6.55 6.06
CA PHE A 54 8.14 5.16 6.47
C PHE A 54 9.06 4.20 5.70
N THR A 55 9.08 4.29 4.37
CA THR A 55 9.90 3.39 3.53
C THR A 55 11.40 3.64 3.67
N ALA A 56 11.81 4.90 3.88
CA ALA A 56 13.20 5.23 4.18
C ALA A 56 13.64 4.58 5.50
N THR A 57 12.81 4.68 6.54
CA THR A 57 13.08 4.08 7.85
C THR A 57 13.23 2.56 7.75
N LEU A 58 12.31 1.88 7.06
CA LEU A 58 12.37 0.42 6.85
C LEU A 58 13.62 -0.03 6.08
N ARG A 59 14.13 0.79 5.17
CA ARG A 59 15.36 0.46 4.41
C ARG A 59 16.62 0.60 5.25
N THR A 60 16.61 1.52 6.20
CA THR A 60 17.76 1.80 7.07
C THR A 60 17.81 0.91 8.32
N ASP A 61 16.74 0.19 8.62
CA ASP A 61 16.70 -0.75 9.74
C ASP A 61 17.51 -2.02 9.39
N PRO A 62 18.61 -2.33 10.11
CA PRO A 62 19.47 -3.48 9.82
C PRO A 62 18.93 -4.81 10.42
N SER A 63 17.61 -5.03 10.38
CA SER A 63 16.97 -6.27 10.83
C SER A 63 17.53 -7.52 10.15
#